data_AF-A0A3B0S2M2-F1
#
_entry.id   AF-A0A3B0S2M2-F1
#
_cell.length_a   1.000
_cell.length_b   1.000
_cell.length_c   1.000
_cell.angle_alpha   90.00
_cell.angle_beta   90.00
_cell.angle_gamma   90.00
#
_symmetry.space_group_name_H-M   'P 1'
#
loop_
_entity.id
_entity.type
_entity.pdbx_description
1 polymer ?
#
loop_
_entity_poly.entity_id
_entity_poly.type
_entity_poly.pdbx_seq_one_letter_code
_entity_poly.pdbx_strand_id
1 'polypeptide(L)'
;MDMVDAPELTSMTRRRTVRPLVAAWVFVFVMLTAGFIWLSLSTDDLPPGDDLGAPDQHNEVAATIQDIAITSPVAQADDGQGDDPSPATDGGSAPEAAGLVRAPIDGLTMAGANGPLPVLGPDGMVAWKEYARPVENMDNRPKIAIIVTGVGLNARATEMAIKQLPGQVDLAFSPYGRRLQHWMDMSRAHGHEGFLMIPTEPLNYPENDPGPHTLLAGASARDNLKKLDWLLSRLTGYVGVVNEMGSKFTASEEDVLPILEDLNGRGLMLLDSRSTRFSVAAKLARRISMPRAFNNLFIDNSLSAEEISRNLTTLENTARTYGTAVGVARAFPLTIREIEKWTRQLEARGIQIVPVTAIANRQPIR
;
A
#
# COMPACT_ATOMS: atom_id res chain seq x y z
N MET A 1 -44.69 -0.61 -88.24
CA MET A 1 -44.90 0.82 -88.50
C MET A 1 -45.65 1.35 -87.30
N ASP A 2 -45.03 2.32 -86.64
CA ASP A 2 -45.30 2.92 -85.33
C ASP A 2 -46.75 3.07 -84.85
N MET A 3 -46.98 2.76 -83.57
CA MET A 3 -47.93 3.45 -82.67
C MET A 3 -47.31 3.38 -81.26
N VAL A 4 -46.65 4.44 -80.79
CA VAL A 4 -47.25 5.54 -80.00
C VAL A 4 -47.98 4.99 -78.78
N ASP A 5 -47.24 4.83 -77.68
CA ASP A 5 -47.81 4.69 -76.35
C ASP A 5 -48.01 6.09 -75.74
N ALA A 6 -49.25 6.40 -75.41
CA ALA A 6 -49.68 7.59 -74.71
C ALA A 6 -49.93 7.28 -73.21
N PRO A 7 -49.95 8.30 -72.32
CA PRO A 7 -49.67 8.15 -70.89
C PRO A 7 -50.92 8.26 -70.01
N GLU A 8 -51.05 7.45 -68.95
CA GLU A 8 -51.99 7.63 -67.83
C GLU A 8 -51.56 6.73 -66.65
N LEU A 9 -51.70 7.00 -65.35
CA LEU A 9 -52.14 8.13 -64.53
C LEU A 9 -51.53 7.88 -63.14
N THR A 10 -50.91 8.89 -62.53
CA THR A 10 -50.41 8.87 -61.16
C THR A 10 -51.55 8.86 -60.15
N SER A 11 -51.67 7.81 -59.32
CA SER A 11 -52.49 7.83 -58.11
C SER A 11 -51.61 8.12 -56.88
N MET A 12 -51.81 9.30 -56.29
CA MET A 12 -51.20 9.69 -55.02
C MET A 12 -51.88 8.94 -53.86
N THR A 13 -51.17 8.05 -53.18
CA THR A 13 -51.51 7.62 -51.81
C THR A 13 -50.45 8.15 -50.85
N ARG A 14 -50.75 9.28 -50.20
CA ARG A 14 -49.87 9.93 -49.21
C ARG A 14 -49.91 9.14 -47.89
N ARG A 15 -49.03 8.14 -47.72
CA ARG A 15 -48.77 7.53 -46.41
C ARG A 15 -48.07 8.56 -45.51
N ARG A 16 -48.73 9.00 -44.44
CA ARG A 16 -48.11 9.79 -43.37
C ARG A 16 -47.12 8.90 -42.61
N THR A 17 -45.84 8.97 -42.95
CA THR A 17 -44.76 8.40 -42.14
C THR A 17 -44.52 9.32 -40.95
N VAL A 18 -44.91 8.90 -39.75
CA VAL A 18 -44.49 9.57 -38.52
C VAL A 18 -42.98 9.34 -38.38
N ARG A 19 -42.20 10.42 -38.30
CA ARG A 19 -40.74 10.32 -38.17
C ARG A 19 -40.43 9.59 -36.85
N PRO A 20 -39.53 8.59 -36.83
CA PRO A 20 -39.25 7.77 -35.64
C PRO A 20 -38.81 8.59 -34.42
N LEU A 21 -38.22 9.77 -34.66
CA LEU A 21 -37.90 10.76 -33.64
C LEU A 21 -39.12 11.32 -32.90
N VAL A 22 -40.25 11.53 -33.59
CA VAL A 22 -41.47 12.07 -32.95
C VAL A 22 -42.14 11.01 -32.08
N ALA A 23 -42.09 9.73 -32.48
CA ALA A 23 -42.61 8.63 -31.67
C ALA A 23 -41.78 8.41 -30.39
N ALA A 24 -40.45 8.57 -30.48
CA ALA A 24 -39.56 8.47 -29.32
C ALA A 24 -39.83 9.58 -28.28
N TRP A 25 -40.08 10.82 -28.72
CA TRP A 25 -40.38 11.93 -27.82
C TRP A 25 -41.74 11.80 -27.12
N VAL A 26 -42.76 11.24 -27.79
CA VAL A 26 -44.06 10.97 -27.16
C VAL A 26 -43.93 9.91 -26.06
N PHE A 27 -43.10 8.89 -26.26
CA PHE A 27 -42.88 7.83 -25.26
C PHE A 27 -42.18 8.35 -24.00
N VAL A 28 -41.17 9.20 -24.16
CA VAL A 28 -40.46 9.85 -23.04
C VAL A 28 -41.41 10.74 -22.22
N PHE A 29 -42.28 11.50 -22.90
CA PHE A 29 -43.22 12.38 -22.21
C PHE A 29 -44.28 11.61 -21.41
N VAL A 30 -44.77 10.48 -21.93
CA VAL A 30 -45.74 9.61 -21.23
C VAL A 30 -45.11 8.92 -20.00
N MET A 31 -43.84 8.52 -20.06
CA MET A 31 -43.17 7.93 -18.90
C MET A 31 -42.88 8.96 -17.79
N LEU A 32 -42.54 10.19 -18.16
CA LEU A 32 -42.29 11.26 -17.18
C LEU A 32 -43.58 11.69 -16.47
N THR A 33 -44.72 11.75 -17.17
CA THR A 33 -46.00 12.08 -16.52
C THR A 33 -46.52 10.94 -15.64
N ALA A 34 -46.35 9.69 -16.04
CA ALA A 34 -46.70 8.53 -15.21
C ALA A 34 -45.85 8.44 -13.92
N GLY A 35 -44.55 8.73 -14.02
CA GLY A 35 -43.65 8.78 -12.86
C GLY A 35 -43.99 9.91 -11.88
N PHE A 36 -44.39 11.08 -12.40
CA PHE A 36 -44.79 12.22 -11.57
C PHE A 36 -46.12 11.99 -10.85
N ILE A 37 -47.10 11.34 -11.51
CA ILE A 37 -48.38 10.97 -10.88
C ILE A 37 -48.20 9.91 -9.79
N TRP A 38 -47.30 8.95 -10.00
CA TRP A 38 -46.97 7.93 -8.98
C TRP A 38 -46.29 8.54 -7.75
N LEU A 39 -45.38 9.50 -7.95
CA LEU A 39 -44.70 10.19 -6.86
C LEU A 39 -45.65 11.11 -6.07
N SER A 40 -46.62 11.74 -6.75
CA SER A 40 -47.58 12.67 -6.13
C SER A 40 -48.71 11.99 -5.36
N LEU A 41 -48.96 10.70 -5.56
CA LEU A 41 -50.03 9.94 -4.89
C LEU A 41 -49.52 9.07 -3.72
N SER A 42 -48.21 9.04 -3.49
CA SER A 42 -47.57 8.10 -2.54
C SER A 42 -47.15 8.73 -1.20
N THR A 43 -47.57 9.96 -0.92
CA THR A 43 -47.35 10.60 0.39
C THR A 43 -48.68 10.77 1.09
N ASP A 44 -49.03 9.83 1.98
CA ASP A 44 -49.56 10.14 3.32
C ASP A 44 -49.65 8.88 4.21
N ASP A 45 -49.30 9.12 5.49
CA ASP A 45 -49.61 8.42 6.74
C ASP A 45 -48.98 7.07 7.12
N LEU A 46 -48.02 7.11 8.06
CA LEU A 46 -47.84 6.10 9.12
C LEU A 46 -47.41 6.73 10.47
N PRO A 47 -47.82 6.12 11.62
CA PRO A 47 -47.92 6.75 12.96
C PRO A 47 -46.65 6.64 13.82
N PRO A 48 -46.55 7.33 14.98
CA PRO A 48 -45.36 7.26 15.82
C PRO A 48 -45.42 6.13 16.88
N GLY A 49 -44.32 5.37 16.99
CA GLY A 49 -43.87 4.71 18.24
C GLY A 49 -44.12 3.20 18.37
N ASP A 50 -43.08 2.37 18.23
CA ASP A 50 -42.46 1.66 19.35
C ASP A 50 -41.20 0.90 18.87
N ASP A 51 -40.15 0.99 19.68
CA ASP A 51 -38.76 0.61 19.41
C ASP A 51 -38.53 -0.88 19.73
N LEU A 52 -38.37 -1.73 18.72
CA LEU A 52 -37.80 -3.07 18.86
C LEU A 52 -37.06 -3.52 17.58
N GLY A 53 -35.76 -3.75 17.71
CA GLY A 53 -35.06 -4.88 17.09
C GLY A 53 -34.85 -4.86 15.57
N ALA A 54 -33.63 -4.46 15.17
CA ALA A 54 -32.95 -4.70 13.89
C ALA A 54 -33.17 -6.13 13.31
N PRO A 55 -32.92 -6.44 12.01
CA PRO A 55 -31.91 -5.78 11.16
C PRO A 55 -32.27 -5.61 9.67
N ASP A 56 -31.66 -4.63 8.99
CA ASP A 56 -31.49 -4.77 7.54
C ASP A 56 -30.18 -4.20 7.01
N GLN A 57 -29.55 -5.05 6.21
CA GLN A 57 -28.39 -4.80 5.39
C GLN A 57 -28.86 -4.16 4.08
N HIS A 58 -28.21 -3.08 3.63
CA HIS A 58 -27.28 -3.11 2.50
C HIS A 58 -26.89 -1.71 2.03
N ASN A 59 -25.59 -1.44 2.16
CA ASN A 59 -24.71 -0.79 1.20
C ASN A 59 -25.12 0.57 0.61
N GLU A 60 -24.70 1.60 1.32
CA GLU A 60 -24.06 2.77 0.71
C GLU A 60 -22.58 2.76 1.14
N VAL A 61 -21.67 2.44 0.23
CA VAL A 61 -20.22 2.39 0.53
C VAL A 61 -19.66 3.81 0.46
N ALA A 62 -19.99 4.61 1.47
CA ALA A 62 -19.20 5.77 1.86
C ALA A 62 -17.96 5.26 2.58
N ALA A 63 -16.77 5.54 2.03
CA ALA A 63 -15.51 5.24 2.70
C ALA A 63 -15.40 6.14 3.94
N THR A 64 -15.82 5.62 5.09
CA THR A 64 -15.57 6.22 6.40
C THR A 64 -14.07 6.26 6.62
N ILE A 65 -13.48 7.45 6.49
CA ILE A 65 -12.17 7.76 7.03
C ILE A 65 -12.32 7.69 8.54
N GLN A 66 -11.79 6.65 9.14
CA GLN A 66 -11.79 6.50 10.58
C GLN A 66 -10.56 7.22 11.12
N ASP A 67 -10.78 8.43 11.62
CA ASP A 67 -9.78 9.23 12.33
C ASP A 67 -9.37 8.49 13.61
N ILE A 68 -8.16 7.96 13.62
CA ILE A 68 -7.48 7.55 14.85
C ILE A 68 -6.41 8.60 15.12
N ALA A 69 -6.80 9.61 15.89
CA ALA A 69 -5.86 10.54 16.51
C ALA A 69 -4.99 9.76 17.52
N ILE A 70 -3.69 9.65 17.24
CA ILE A 70 -2.72 9.08 18.19
C ILE A 70 -2.09 10.23 18.97
N THR A 71 -2.56 10.43 20.19
CA THR A 71 -1.86 11.24 21.19
C THR A 71 -0.65 10.46 21.72
N SER A 72 0.55 11.01 21.54
CA SER A 72 1.79 10.43 22.07
C SER A 72 1.98 10.83 23.54
N PRO A 73 2.19 9.90 24.49
CA PRO A 73 2.68 10.26 25.81
C PRO A 73 4.21 10.39 25.78
N VAL A 74 4.70 11.51 26.32
CA VAL A 74 6.11 11.74 26.66
C VAL A 74 6.45 10.82 27.84
N ALA A 75 7.43 9.92 27.66
CA ALA A 75 7.98 9.10 28.74
C ALA A 75 9.45 9.48 28.99
N GLN A 76 9.72 9.87 30.24
CA GLN A 76 11.01 10.27 30.78
C GLN A 76 11.99 9.10 30.91
N ALA A 77 13.27 9.47 30.96
CA ALA A 77 14.44 8.60 30.98
C ALA A 77 14.62 7.87 32.32
N ASP A 78 15.19 6.67 32.25
CA ASP A 78 15.88 6.02 33.35
C ASP A 78 17.19 5.45 32.80
N ASP A 79 18.30 5.85 33.42
CA ASP A 79 19.67 5.52 33.04
C ASP A 79 20.14 4.35 33.91
N GLY A 80 20.39 3.20 33.26
CA GLY A 80 20.91 2.00 33.92
C GLY A 80 22.03 1.36 33.09
N GLN A 81 23.26 1.75 33.41
CA GLN A 81 24.50 1.15 32.95
C GLN A 81 24.63 -0.29 33.49
N GLY A 82 24.94 -1.28 32.64
CA GLY A 82 25.19 -2.66 33.06
C GLY A 82 26.01 -3.41 32.00
N ASP A 83 27.08 -4.05 32.44
CA ASP A 83 28.22 -4.54 31.66
C ASP A 83 27.94 -5.74 30.74
N ASP A 84 28.74 -5.81 29.68
CA ASP A 84 28.87 -6.92 28.73
C ASP A 84 29.67 -8.08 29.35
N PRO A 85 29.33 -9.34 29.07
CA PRO A 85 30.30 -10.14 28.33
C PRO A 85 29.71 -11.20 27.36
N SER A 86 30.45 -11.42 26.26
CA SER A 86 30.38 -12.58 25.36
C SER A 86 31.47 -13.63 25.70
N PRO A 87 31.48 -14.84 25.09
CA PRO A 87 30.38 -15.80 24.89
C PRO A 87 30.80 -17.25 25.26
N ALA A 88 29.86 -18.18 25.36
CA ALA A 88 30.15 -19.62 25.39
C ALA A 88 29.20 -20.42 24.50
N THR A 89 29.79 -21.32 23.72
CA THR A 89 29.23 -22.22 22.71
C THR A 89 28.55 -23.46 23.29
N ASP A 90 27.39 -23.85 22.75
CA ASP A 90 27.09 -25.13 22.06
C ASP A 90 25.64 -25.59 22.23
N GLY A 91 25.06 -26.12 21.14
CA GLY A 91 24.00 -27.14 21.22
C GLY A 91 22.74 -26.94 20.37
N GLY A 92 22.80 -27.33 19.09
CA GLY A 92 21.71 -27.94 18.32
C GLY A 92 20.38 -27.19 18.15
N SER A 93 20.23 -26.48 17.04
CA SER A 93 18.96 -25.96 16.54
C SER A 93 18.86 -26.11 15.02
N ALA A 94 17.65 -26.30 14.48
CA ALA A 94 17.29 -26.30 13.06
C ALA A 94 17.98 -25.16 12.27
N PRO A 95 18.17 -25.26 10.93
CA PRO A 95 19.02 -24.33 10.19
C PRO A 95 18.56 -22.88 10.42
N GLU A 96 19.34 -22.19 11.24
CA GLU A 96 19.18 -20.79 11.57
C GLU A 96 19.35 -20.05 10.25
N ALA A 97 18.28 -19.38 9.79
CA ALA A 97 18.31 -18.66 8.52
C ALA A 97 19.48 -17.67 8.57
N ALA A 98 20.47 -17.87 7.70
CA ALA A 98 21.65 -17.02 7.67
C ALA A 98 21.23 -15.54 7.58
N GLY A 99 21.72 -14.73 8.52
CA GLY A 99 21.47 -13.29 8.53
C GLY A 99 21.89 -12.64 7.20
N LEU A 100 21.24 -11.53 6.85
CA LEU A 100 21.59 -10.76 5.67
C LEU A 100 22.93 -10.03 5.86
N VAL A 101 23.53 -9.62 4.74
CA VAL A 101 24.78 -8.83 4.70
C VAL A 101 24.69 -7.64 5.66
N ARG A 102 25.74 -7.34 6.42
CA ARG A 102 25.73 -6.19 7.34
C ARG A 102 25.65 -4.86 6.57
N ALA A 103 24.91 -3.90 7.11
CA ALA A 103 24.88 -2.53 6.59
C ALA A 103 25.80 -1.59 7.41
N PRO A 104 26.33 -0.51 6.81
CA PRO A 104 26.28 -0.20 5.38
C PRO A 104 27.23 -1.09 4.56
N ILE A 105 26.87 -1.35 3.29
CA ILE A 105 27.79 -1.89 2.28
C ILE A 105 28.60 -0.71 1.71
N ASP A 106 29.92 -0.87 1.63
CA ASP A 106 30.82 0.14 1.09
C ASP A 106 30.41 0.57 -0.32
N GLY A 107 30.40 1.89 -0.56
CA GLY A 107 30.02 2.47 -1.85
C GLY A 107 28.51 2.69 -2.04
N LEU A 108 27.63 2.10 -1.22
CA LEU A 108 26.18 2.35 -1.30
C LEU A 108 25.68 3.51 -0.44
N THR A 109 26.59 4.16 0.30
CA THR A 109 26.27 5.32 1.12
C THR A 109 27.31 6.41 0.98
N MET A 110 26.88 7.66 1.05
CA MET A 110 27.76 8.83 1.17
C MET A 110 27.40 9.66 2.41
N ALA A 111 28.36 10.45 2.91
CA ALA A 111 28.06 11.40 3.97
C ALA A 111 27.15 12.53 3.45
N GLY A 112 26.00 12.74 4.11
CA GLY A 112 25.11 13.86 3.89
C GLY A 112 25.06 14.80 5.10
N ALA A 113 24.38 15.93 4.95
CA ALA A 113 24.32 16.97 6.00
C ALA A 113 23.67 16.49 7.32
N ASN A 114 22.76 15.51 7.25
CA ASN A 114 22.00 15.02 8.39
C ASN A 114 22.36 13.57 8.80
N GLY A 115 23.27 12.92 8.07
CA GLY A 115 23.56 11.50 8.20
C GLY A 115 23.92 10.85 6.86
N PRO A 116 24.16 9.53 6.83
CA PRO A 116 24.49 8.80 5.61
C PRO A 116 23.32 8.76 4.63
N LEU A 117 23.55 9.04 3.36
CA LEU A 117 22.54 8.99 2.30
C LEU A 117 22.82 7.82 1.36
N PRO A 118 21.78 7.10 0.89
CA PRO A 118 21.95 6.09 -0.14
C PRO A 118 22.35 6.74 -1.47
N VAL A 119 23.23 6.05 -2.19
CA VAL A 119 23.74 6.43 -3.51
C VAL A 119 23.86 5.19 -4.40
N LEU A 120 23.98 5.41 -5.71
CA LEU A 120 24.43 4.37 -6.62
C LEU A 120 25.88 4.01 -6.29
N GLY A 121 26.13 2.72 -6.11
CA GLY A 121 27.48 2.21 -5.92
C GLY A 121 28.24 2.10 -7.24
N PRO A 122 29.53 1.73 -7.17
CA PRO A 122 30.32 1.41 -8.36
C PRO A 122 29.67 0.27 -9.15
N ASP A 123 29.97 0.20 -10.45
CA ASP A 123 29.60 -0.91 -11.33
C ASP A 123 28.11 -1.28 -11.35
N GLY A 124 27.22 -0.32 -11.06
CA GLY A 124 25.77 -0.51 -11.09
C GLY A 124 25.19 -1.17 -9.83
N MET A 125 25.97 -1.23 -8.75
CA MET A 125 25.47 -1.64 -7.44
C MET A 125 24.34 -0.70 -6.99
N VAL A 126 23.23 -1.28 -6.54
CA VAL A 126 22.04 -0.56 -6.12
C VAL A 126 21.48 -1.16 -4.84
N ALA A 127 21.11 -0.30 -3.89
CA ALA A 127 20.64 -0.71 -2.57
C ALA A 127 19.52 -1.75 -2.61
N TRP A 128 18.56 -1.62 -3.55
CA TRP A 128 17.43 -2.55 -3.65
C TRP A 128 17.81 -3.99 -4.00
N LYS A 129 19.00 -4.22 -4.58
CA LYS A 129 19.53 -5.56 -4.86
C LYS A 129 20.51 -6.03 -3.81
N GLU A 130 21.45 -5.16 -3.44
CA GLU A 130 22.56 -5.54 -2.54
C GLU A 130 22.09 -5.79 -1.10
N TYR A 131 21.02 -5.10 -0.68
CA TYR A 131 20.41 -5.33 0.63
C TYR A 131 19.28 -6.36 0.62
N ALA A 132 18.91 -6.90 -0.54
CA ALA A 132 17.81 -7.85 -0.68
C ALA A 132 18.14 -9.20 -0.04
N ARG A 133 17.12 -9.84 0.50
CA ARG A 133 17.16 -11.23 0.95
C ARG A 133 17.17 -12.14 -0.29
N PRO A 134 18.17 -13.03 -0.43
CA PRO A 134 18.14 -14.06 -1.46
C PRO A 134 16.91 -14.95 -1.29
N VAL A 135 16.19 -15.21 -2.39
CA VAL A 135 15.07 -16.16 -2.39
C VAL A 135 15.53 -17.46 -3.02
N GLU A 136 15.67 -18.48 -2.18
CA GLU A 136 15.91 -19.84 -2.64
C GLU A 136 14.64 -20.43 -3.25
N ASN A 137 14.79 -21.20 -4.34
CA ASN A 137 13.72 -21.99 -4.94
C ASN A 137 12.43 -21.19 -5.22
N MET A 138 12.54 -20.17 -6.07
CA MET A 138 11.36 -19.56 -6.68
C MET A 138 10.66 -20.55 -7.61
N ASP A 139 9.66 -21.24 -7.08
CA ASP A 139 8.81 -22.15 -7.83
C ASP A 139 7.57 -21.44 -8.41
N ASN A 140 6.64 -22.20 -8.98
CA ASN A 140 5.43 -21.67 -9.62
C ASN A 140 4.26 -21.39 -8.63
N ARG A 141 4.47 -21.57 -7.32
CA ARG A 141 3.43 -21.26 -6.32
C ARG A 141 3.14 -19.75 -6.31
N PRO A 142 1.89 -19.36 -5.96
CA PRO A 142 1.56 -18.00 -5.62
C PRO A 142 2.49 -17.46 -4.54
N LYS A 143 2.86 -16.19 -4.64
CA LYS A 143 3.79 -15.53 -3.73
C LYS A 143 3.08 -14.45 -2.94
N ILE A 144 3.32 -14.40 -1.64
CA ILE A 144 2.88 -13.29 -0.80
C ILE A 144 4.11 -12.64 -0.19
N ALA A 145 4.15 -11.32 -0.22
CA ALA A 145 5.03 -10.52 0.62
C ALA A 145 4.22 -9.82 1.69
N ILE A 146 4.78 -9.72 2.89
CA ILE A 146 4.21 -8.97 4.01
C ILE A 146 5.25 -7.95 4.43
N ILE A 147 4.81 -6.72 4.68
CA ILE A 147 5.63 -5.71 5.33
C ILE A 147 4.94 -5.23 6.61
N VAL A 148 5.73 -5.09 7.67
CA VAL A 148 5.28 -4.55 8.96
C VAL A 148 5.86 -3.16 9.16
N THR A 149 5.00 -2.14 9.24
CA THR A 149 5.34 -0.72 9.39
C THR A 149 5.34 -0.27 10.85
N GLY A 150 5.86 0.93 11.10
CA GLY A 150 5.93 1.52 12.45
C GLY A 150 7.09 0.98 13.29
N VAL A 151 8.02 0.24 12.68
CA VAL A 151 9.20 -0.30 13.35
C VAL A 151 10.09 0.86 13.84
N GLY A 152 10.61 0.74 15.06
CA GLY A 152 11.43 1.75 15.72
C GLY A 152 10.65 2.74 16.60
N LEU A 153 9.32 2.81 16.51
CA LEU A 153 8.49 3.68 17.36
C LEU A 153 8.29 3.10 18.78
N ASN A 154 8.08 1.79 18.87
CA ASN A 154 7.93 1.09 20.15
C ASN A 154 8.97 -0.05 20.22
N ALA A 155 9.87 0.01 21.20
CA ALA A 155 10.98 -0.94 21.32
C ALA A 155 10.49 -2.40 21.49
N ARG A 156 9.49 -2.63 22.35
CA ARG A 156 8.96 -3.97 22.62
C ARG A 156 8.28 -4.56 21.39
N ALA A 157 7.47 -3.76 20.69
CA ALA A 157 6.81 -4.21 19.47
C ALA A 157 7.81 -4.43 18.32
N THR A 158 8.84 -3.58 18.23
CA THR A 158 9.94 -3.72 17.26
C THR A 158 10.71 -5.01 17.47
N GLU A 159 11.17 -5.25 18.70
CA GLU A 159 11.89 -6.48 19.04
C GLU A 159 11.06 -7.74 18.77
N MET A 160 9.77 -7.69 19.10
CA MET A 160 8.86 -8.80 18.85
C MET A 160 8.64 -9.06 17.34
N ALA A 161 8.51 -8.01 16.52
CA ALA A 161 8.43 -8.16 15.07
C ALA A 161 9.69 -8.84 14.53
N ILE A 162 10.89 -8.41 14.97
CA ILE A 162 12.18 -8.96 14.53
C ILE A 162 12.39 -10.41 14.98
N LYS A 163 12.00 -10.75 16.22
CA LYS A 163 12.28 -12.07 16.79
C LYS A 163 11.24 -13.13 16.44
N GLN A 164 9.98 -12.74 16.19
CA GLN A 164 8.89 -13.70 16.00
C GLN A 164 8.54 -13.91 14.52
N LEU A 165 8.58 -12.86 13.69
CA LEU A 165 8.22 -13.01 12.29
C LEU A 165 9.33 -13.77 11.54
N PRO A 166 8.99 -14.59 10.54
CA PRO A 166 10.02 -15.23 9.73
C PRO A 166 10.74 -14.17 8.88
N GLY A 167 12.04 -14.38 8.59
CA GLY A 167 12.89 -13.42 7.89
C GLY A 167 12.41 -13.01 6.48
N GLN A 168 11.44 -13.71 5.90
CA GLN A 168 10.78 -13.33 4.65
C GLN A 168 9.76 -12.19 4.80
N VAL A 169 9.39 -11.81 6.03
CA VAL A 169 8.53 -10.64 6.29
C VAL A 169 9.41 -9.40 6.38
N ASP A 170 9.09 -8.36 5.63
CA ASP A 170 9.89 -7.14 5.61
C ASP A 170 9.48 -6.18 6.72
N LEU A 171 10.40 -5.31 7.11
CA LEU A 171 10.22 -4.36 8.20
C LEU A 171 10.41 -2.92 7.70
N ALA A 172 9.38 -2.08 7.86
CA ALA A 172 9.41 -0.67 7.48
C ALA A 172 9.61 0.22 8.71
N PHE A 173 10.73 0.92 8.71
CA PHE A 173 11.19 1.77 9.81
C PHE A 173 10.61 3.16 9.73
N SER A 174 10.02 3.62 10.83
CA SER A 174 9.63 5.02 10.95
C SER A 174 10.88 5.89 11.09
N PRO A 175 11.00 6.99 10.33
CA PRO A 175 12.13 7.91 10.41
C PRO A 175 12.26 8.61 11.79
N TYR A 176 11.19 8.56 12.59
CA TYR A 176 11.10 9.19 13.90
C TYR A 176 11.37 8.21 15.06
N GLY A 177 11.67 6.96 14.75
CA GLY A 177 12.05 5.96 15.75
C GLY A 177 13.41 6.26 16.41
N ARG A 178 13.68 5.58 17.53
CA ARG A 178 14.95 5.69 18.26
C ARG A 178 15.84 4.50 17.95
N ARG A 179 17.16 4.70 17.97
CA ARG A 179 18.18 3.64 17.73
C ARG A 179 17.95 2.90 16.41
N LEU A 180 17.57 3.60 15.35
CA LEU A 180 17.15 3.00 14.08
C LEU A 180 18.20 2.08 13.47
N GLN A 181 19.48 2.47 13.46
CA GLN A 181 20.54 1.61 12.91
C GLN A 181 20.69 0.31 13.72
N HIS A 182 20.56 0.36 15.06
CA HIS A 182 20.59 -0.85 15.88
C HIS A 182 19.46 -1.81 15.53
N TRP A 183 18.24 -1.29 15.35
CA TRP A 183 17.11 -2.13 14.96
C TRP A 183 17.27 -2.68 13.54
N MET A 184 17.78 -1.90 12.59
CA MET A 184 18.10 -2.39 11.25
C MET A 184 19.14 -3.51 11.29
N ASP A 185 20.25 -3.33 12.01
CA ASP A 185 21.31 -4.34 12.13
C ASP A 185 20.74 -5.65 12.70
N MET A 186 19.89 -5.55 13.73
CA MET A 186 19.22 -6.70 14.34
C MET A 186 18.22 -7.36 13.37
N SER A 187 17.42 -6.57 12.64
CA SER A 187 16.49 -7.06 11.60
C SER A 187 17.22 -7.83 10.51
N ARG A 188 18.34 -7.29 10.02
CA ARG A 188 19.17 -7.93 9.00
C ARG A 188 19.79 -9.22 9.53
N ALA A 189 20.26 -9.23 10.78
CA ALA A 189 20.76 -10.46 11.43
C ALA A 189 19.68 -11.56 11.54
N HIS A 190 18.40 -11.20 11.66
CA HIS A 190 17.25 -12.14 11.63
C HIS A 190 16.71 -12.42 10.22
N GLY A 191 17.37 -11.87 9.19
CA GLY A 191 17.04 -12.17 7.80
C GLY A 191 16.01 -11.25 7.14
N HIS A 192 15.49 -10.24 7.85
CA HIS A 192 14.46 -9.32 7.32
C HIS A 192 15.05 -8.28 6.37
N GLU A 193 14.35 -7.99 5.27
CA GLU A 193 14.63 -6.77 4.52
C GLU A 193 14.10 -5.55 5.26
N GLY A 194 14.81 -4.45 5.13
CA GLY A 194 14.42 -3.16 5.68
C GLY A 194 13.88 -2.22 4.61
N PHE A 195 12.81 -1.51 4.93
CA PHE A 195 12.32 -0.35 4.17
C PHE A 195 12.34 0.89 5.07
N LEU A 196 12.45 2.07 4.47
CA LEU A 196 12.21 3.32 5.18
C LEU A 196 10.79 3.85 4.89
N MET A 197 10.07 4.26 5.93
CA MET A 197 8.79 4.94 5.77
C MET A 197 8.99 6.41 5.39
N ILE A 198 8.25 6.88 4.38
CA ILE A 198 8.26 8.26 3.91
C ILE A 198 6.90 8.90 4.26
N PRO A 199 6.84 9.77 5.28
CA PRO A 199 5.61 10.43 5.68
C PRO A 199 5.12 11.36 4.57
N THR A 200 3.87 11.18 4.14
CA THR A 200 3.28 11.93 3.01
C THR A 200 1.88 12.43 3.33
N GLU A 201 1.50 13.57 2.78
CA GLU A 201 0.27 14.30 3.15
C GLU A 201 -1.03 13.48 2.92
N PRO A 202 -1.82 13.22 3.96
CA PRO A 202 -3.20 12.73 3.81
C PRO A 202 -4.18 13.86 3.47
N LEU A 203 -5.41 13.50 3.07
CA LEU A 203 -6.47 14.48 2.76
C LEU A 203 -6.87 15.35 3.95
N ASN A 204 -6.84 14.82 5.17
CA ASN A 204 -7.19 15.52 6.41
C ASN A 204 -5.97 16.17 7.09
N TYR A 205 -4.90 16.47 6.35
CA TYR A 205 -3.79 17.25 6.88
C TYR A 205 -4.25 18.71 7.15
N PRO A 206 -3.88 19.34 8.28
CA PRO A 206 -2.94 18.89 9.32
C PRO A 206 -3.57 18.17 10.53
N GLU A 207 -4.87 17.86 10.53
CA GLU A 207 -5.53 17.17 11.65
C GLU A 207 -4.91 15.80 11.93
N ASN A 208 -4.53 15.09 10.85
CA ASN A 208 -3.71 13.89 10.91
C ASN A 208 -2.32 14.19 10.32
N ASP A 209 -1.37 14.56 11.17
CA ASP A 209 0.00 14.91 10.79
C ASP A 209 0.94 13.68 10.90
N PRO A 210 1.49 13.18 9.79
CA PRO A 210 2.47 12.09 9.79
C PRO A 210 3.81 12.45 10.44
N GLY A 211 4.10 13.74 10.67
CA GLY A 211 5.29 14.25 11.35
C GLY A 211 5.97 15.43 10.66
N PRO A 212 7.05 15.98 11.24
CA PRO A 212 7.64 17.27 10.84
C PRO A 212 8.24 17.29 9.42
N HIS A 213 8.59 16.14 8.85
CA HIS A 213 9.17 16.02 7.50
C HIS A 213 8.17 15.47 6.48
N THR A 214 6.86 15.61 6.73
CA THR A 214 5.82 15.21 5.79
C THR A 214 6.00 15.90 4.43
N LEU A 215 6.02 15.11 3.34
CA LEU A 215 6.02 15.63 1.97
C LEU A 215 4.61 16.12 1.64
N LEU A 216 4.51 17.35 1.14
CA LEU A 216 3.24 18.07 0.97
C LEU A 216 2.94 18.28 -0.51
N ALA A 217 1.69 18.07 -0.90
CA ALA A 217 1.23 18.34 -2.25
C ALA A 217 1.14 19.86 -2.49
N GLY A 218 1.57 20.32 -3.66
CA GLY A 218 1.64 21.75 -4.01
C GLY A 218 2.80 22.50 -3.35
N ALA A 219 3.61 21.85 -2.52
CA ALA A 219 4.88 22.43 -2.07
C ALA A 219 5.92 22.35 -3.20
N SER A 220 6.95 23.20 -3.15
CA SER A 220 8.00 23.13 -4.15
C SER A 220 8.73 21.78 -4.10
N ALA A 221 9.11 21.25 -5.26
CA ALA A 221 9.90 20.01 -5.33
C ALA A 221 11.18 20.11 -4.49
N ARG A 222 11.82 21.29 -4.46
CA ARG A 222 13.02 21.56 -3.64
C ARG A 222 12.76 21.36 -2.15
N ASP A 223 11.63 21.84 -1.63
CA ASP A 223 11.31 21.72 -0.21
C ASP A 223 11.01 20.27 0.18
N ASN A 224 10.26 19.55 -0.66
CA ASN A 224 10.00 18.13 -0.46
C ASN A 224 11.29 17.30 -0.56
N LEU A 225 12.18 17.59 -1.51
CA LEU A 225 13.49 16.91 -1.62
C LEU A 225 14.39 17.17 -0.41
N LYS A 226 14.37 18.38 0.15
CA LYS A 226 15.11 18.68 1.40
C LYS A 226 14.59 17.85 2.57
N LYS A 227 13.27 17.69 2.69
CA LYS A 227 12.66 16.81 3.70
C LYS A 227 13.02 15.35 3.45
N LEU A 228 12.98 14.91 2.18
CA LEU A 228 13.35 13.57 1.77
C LEU A 228 14.80 13.23 2.15
N ASP A 229 15.76 14.12 1.89
CA ASP A 229 17.16 13.93 2.29
C ASP A 229 17.30 13.70 3.81
N TRP A 230 16.57 14.46 4.62
CA TRP A 230 16.56 14.24 6.07
C TRP A 230 16.00 12.85 6.42
N LEU A 231 14.90 12.44 5.78
CA LEU A 231 14.29 11.12 5.98
C LEU A 231 15.25 9.98 5.58
N LEU A 232 15.89 10.08 4.41
CA LEU A 232 16.81 9.07 3.91
C LEU A 232 18.06 8.93 4.79
N SER A 233 18.44 10.00 5.49
CA SER A 233 19.63 10.03 6.35
C SER A 233 19.52 9.28 7.69
N ARG A 234 18.32 8.80 8.04
CA ARG A 234 18.03 8.33 9.41
C ARG A 234 18.68 6.97 9.75
N LEU A 235 18.95 6.15 8.75
CA LEU A 235 19.58 4.84 8.86
C LEU A 235 20.14 4.41 7.51
N THR A 236 20.82 3.27 7.45
CA THR A 236 21.31 2.64 6.21
C THR A 236 20.75 1.22 6.08
N GLY A 237 21.02 0.50 4.98
CA GLY A 237 20.71 -0.93 4.89
C GLY A 237 19.29 -1.29 4.44
N TYR A 238 18.49 -0.32 4.02
CA TYR A 238 17.17 -0.56 3.45
C TYR A 238 17.21 -0.74 1.93
N VAL A 239 16.33 -1.60 1.41
CA VAL A 239 16.21 -1.90 -0.03
C VAL A 239 15.39 -0.84 -0.76
N GLY A 240 14.53 -0.12 -0.05
CA GLY A 240 13.59 0.80 -0.64
C GLY A 240 12.80 1.61 0.37
N VAL A 241 11.77 2.28 -0.13
CA VAL A 241 10.89 3.11 0.68
C VAL A 241 9.44 2.70 0.55
N VAL A 242 8.65 2.98 1.58
CA VAL A 242 7.20 2.85 1.57
C VAL A 242 6.57 4.18 2.01
N ASN A 243 5.58 4.69 1.27
CA ASN A 243 4.90 5.90 1.69
C ASN A 243 3.99 5.60 2.89
N GLU A 244 4.04 6.45 3.91
CA GLU A 244 3.13 6.42 5.06
C GLU A 244 2.04 7.47 4.86
N MET A 245 0.78 7.05 4.99
CA MET A 245 -0.40 7.82 4.61
C MET A 245 -0.35 8.26 3.13
N GLY A 246 -0.48 9.56 2.84
CA GLY A 246 -0.31 10.08 1.49
C GLY A 246 -1.55 10.08 0.60
N SER A 247 -2.76 10.00 1.16
CA SER A 247 -3.99 9.96 0.34
C SER A 247 -4.19 11.20 -0.55
N LYS A 248 -3.57 12.34 -0.20
CA LYS A 248 -3.50 13.54 -1.03
C LYS A 248 -2.23 13.57 -1.88
N PHE A 249 -1.07 13.41 -1.25
CA PHE A 249 0.23 13.49 -1.93
C PHE A 249 0.35 12.49 -3.09
N THR A 250 0.05 11.21 -2.83
CA THR A 250 0.25 10.14 -3.82
C THR A 250 -0.73 10.21 -5.01
N ALA A 251 -1.78 11.03 -4.93
CA ALA A 251 -2.71 11.28 -6.02
C ALA A 251 -2.23 12.39 -6.98
N SER A 252 -1.17 13.13 -6.63
CA SER A 252 -0.62 14.20 -7.44
C SER A 252 0.60 13.73 -8.23
N GLU A 253 0.48 13.68 -9.56
CA GLU A 253 1.61 13.29 -10.41
C GLU A 253 2.77 14.30 -10.36
N GLU A 254 2.44 15.59 -10.30
CA GLU A 254 3.42 16.68 -10.25
C GLU A 254 4.28 16.63 -8.98
N ASP A 255 3.66 16.30 -7.84
CA ASP A 255 4.37 16.23 -6.56
C ASP A 255 5.15 14.92 -6.38
N VAL A 256 4.61 13.80 -6.88
CA VAL A 256 5.21 12.47 -6.70
C VAL A 256 6.40 12.23 -7.62
N LEU A 257 6.34 12.67 -8.88
CA LEU A 257 7.35 12.33 -9.87
C LEU A 257 8.78 12.74 -9.46
N PRO A 258 9.05 13.98 -8.99
CA PRO A 258 10.41 14.38 -8.61
C PRO A 258 10.97 13.55 -7.45
N ILE A 259 10.09 13.11 -6.53
CA ILE A 259 10.47 12.27 -5.39
C ILE A 259 10.87 10.87 -5.86
N LEU A 260 10.11 10.28 -6.78
CA LEU A 260 10.44 8.97 -7.35
C LEU A 260 11.71 9.02 -8.21
N GLU A 261 11.94 10.10 -8.94
CA GLU A 261 13.18 10.29 -9.71
C GLU A 261 14.41 10.35 -8.81
N ASP A 262 14.36 11.09 -7.71
CA ASP A 262 15.46 11.14 -6.73
C ASP A 262 15.70 9.77 -6.07
N LEU A 263 14.64 9.09 -5.62
CA LEU A 263 14.75 7.75 -5.02
C LEU A 263 15.32 6.71 -6.00
N ASN A 264 14.87 6.73 -7.26
CA ASN A 264 15.38 5.86 -8.31
C ASN A 264 16.86 6.16 -8.62
N GLY A 265 17.23 7.45 -8.66
CA GLY A 265 18.60 7.92 -8.80
C GLY A 265 19.54 7.50 -7.66
N ARG A 266 18.99 6.99 -6.55
CA ARG A 266 19.74 6.44 -5.40
C ARG A 266 19.73 4.91 -5.35
N GLY A 267 19.14 4.25 -6.35
CA GLY A 267 19.10 2.78 -6.43
C GLY A 267 18.14 2.15 -5.42
N LEU A 268 17.06 2.84 -5.07
CA LEU A 268 16.03 2.34 -4.16
C LEU A 268 14.80 1.83 -4.92
N MET A 269 14.07 0.89 -4.33
CA MET A 269 12.76 0.49 -4.82
C MET A 269 11.62 1.23 -4.11
N LEU A 270 10.44 1.28 -4.74
CA LEU A 270 9.21 1.80 -4.15
C LEU A 270 8.29 0.65 -3.75
N LEU A 271 7.79 0.68 -2.52
CA LEU A 271 6.53 0.02 -2.17
C LEU A 271 5.45 1.09 -2.00
N ASP A 272 4.50 1.16 -2.94
CA ASP A 272 3.35 2.05 -2.80
C ASP A 272 2.35 1.44 -1.80
N SER A 273 2.16 2.06 -0.64
CA SER A 273 1.22 1.56 0.38
C SER A 273 -0.24 1.68 -0.02
N ARG A 274 -0.54 2.49 -1.06
CA ARG A 274 -1.88 2.72 -1.61
C ARG A 274 -2.93 3.05 -0.55
N SER A 275 -2.62 3.98 0.35
CA SER A 275 -3.62 4.57 1.28
C SER A 275 -4.81 5.25 0.57
N THR A 276 -4.73 5.44 -0.75
CA THR A 276 -5.84 5.81 -1.62
C THR A 276 -5.82 4.99 -2.90
N ARG A 277 -7.01 4.68 -3.45
CA ARG A 277 -7.15 4.06 -4.77
C ARG A 277 -6.66 4.95 -5.92
N PHE A 278 -6.54 6.25 -5.66
CA PHE A 278 -6.09 7.26 -6.62
C PHE A 278 -4.57 7.43 -6.68
N SER A 279 -3.80 6.64 -5.92
CA SER A 279 -2.34 6.73 -5.94
C SER A 279 -1.82 6.50 -7.35
N VAL A 280 -0.99 7.43 -7.83
CA VAL A 280 -0.27 7.33 -9.10
C VAL A 280 1.15 6.80 -8.93
N ALA A 281 1.64 6.64 -7.69
CA ALA A 281 3.04 6.39 -7.39
C ALA A 281 3.56 5.10 -8.06
N ALA A 282 2.86 3.97 -7.93
CA ALA A 282 3.27 2.74 -8.61
C ALA A 282 3.26 2.87 -10.16
N LYS A 283 2.32 3.62 -10.73
CA LYS A 283 2.24 3.85 -12.19
C LYS A 283 3.41 4.70 -12.68
N LEU A 284 3.78 5.72 -11.92
CA LEU A 284 4.93 6.58 -12.20
C LEU A 284 6.25 5.84 -12.04
N ALA A 285 6.41 5.05 -10.98
CA ALA A 285 7.59 4.19 -10.79
C ALA A 285 7.80 3.26 -11.98
N ARG A 286 6.71 2.64 -12.50
CA ARG A 286 6.78 1.85 -13.75
C ARG A 286 7.26 2.69 -14.94
N ARG A 287 6.75 3.92 -15.10
CA ARG A 287 7.09 4.80 -16.23
C ARG A 287 8.57 5.16 -16.25
N ILE A 288 9.18 5.38 -15.09
CA ILE A 288 10.60 5.74 -14.96
C ILE A 288 11.52 4.52 -14.73
N SER A 289 10.98 3.30 -14.88
CA SER A 289 11.71 2.03 -14.65
C SER A 289 12.27 1.85 -13.23
N MET A 290 11.68 2.51 -12.24
CA MET A 290 11.99 2.29 -10.82
C MET A 290 11.40 0.93 -10.38
N PRO A 291 12.18 0.06 -9.73
CA PRO A 291 11.66 -1.20 -9.18
C PRO A 291 10.54 -0.91 -8.18
N ARG A 292 9.45 -1.65 -8.29
CA ARG A 292 8.26 -1.36 -7.48
C ARG A 292 7.47 -2.59 -7.05
N ALA A 293 6.75 -2.42 -5.95
CA ALA A 293 5.60 -3.22 -5.56
C ALA A 293 4.50 -2.27 -5.08
N PHE A 294 3.28 -2.79 -4.89
CA PHE A 294 2.21 -2.02 -4.28
C PHE A 294 1.35 -2.87 -3.35
N ASN A 295 0.84 -2.26 -2.30
CA ASN A 295 -0.05 -2.91 -1.35
C ASN A 295 -1.36 -3.36 -2.02
N ASN A 296 -1.76 -4.60 -1.76
CA ASN A 296 -3.08 -5.12 -2.13
C ASN A 296 -4.09 -4.94 -1.00
N LEU A 297 -3.65 -5.00 0.26
CA LEU A 297 -4.53 -5.00 1.42
C LEU A 297 -3.78 -4.58 2.69
N PHE A 298 -4.36 -3.65 3.45
CA PHE A 298 -3.96 -3.42 4.83
C PHE A 298 -4.54 -4.52 5.73
N ILE A 299 -3.67 -5.27 6.38
CA ILE A 299 -4.01 -6.49 7.12
C ILE A 299 -4.79 -6.17 8.40
N ASP A 300 -4.44 -5.05 9.04
CA ASP A 300 -4.91 -4.71 10.39
C ASP A 300 -5.66 -3.37 10.45
N ASN A 301 -6.38 -3.01 9.38
CA ASN A 301 -7.27 -1.85 9.38
C ASN A 301 -8.28 -1.89 10.55
N SER A 302 -8.78 -3.09 10.86
CA SER A 302 -9.52 -3.37 12.09
C SER A 302 -8.68 -4.29 12.99
N LEU A 303 -8.44 -3.85 14.23
CA LEU A 303 -7.54 -4.54 15.16
C LEU A 303 -8.27 -5.64 15.96
N SER A 304 -8.74 -6.67 15.26
CA SER A 304 -9.24 -7.92 15.87
C SER A 304 -8.63 -9.14 15.20
N ALA A 305 -8.52 -10.25 15.94
CA ALA A 305 -7.93 -11.48 15.41
C ALA A 305 -8.75 -12.02 14.23
N GLU A 306 -10.08 -11.89 14.31
CA GLU A 306 -11.03 -12.34 13.29
C GLU A 306 -10.91 -11.54 12.00
N GLU A 307 -10.78 -10.21 12.09
CA GLU A 307 -10.60 -9.33 10.92
C GLU A 307 -9.23 -9.54 10.28
N ILE A 308 -8.17 -9.62 11.10
CA ILE A 308 -6.80 -9.87 10.61
C ILE A 308 -6.74 -11.22 9.87
N SER A 309 -7.32 -12.28 10.44
CA SER A 309 -7.38 -13.61 9.80
C SER A 309 -8.16 -13.59 8.47
N ARG A 310 -9.29 -12.87 8.42
CA ARG A 310 -10.05 -12.66 7.19
C ARG A 310 -9.24 -11.90 6.12
N ASN A 311 -8.51 -10.88 6.52
CA ASN A 311 -7.66 -10.11 5.62
C ASN A 311 -6.50 -10.95 5.07
N LEU A 312 -5.85 -11.75 5.92
CA LEU A 312 -4.80 -12.68 5.49
C LEU A 312 -5.35 -13.71 4.48
N THR A 313 -6.55 -14.24 4.70
CA THR A 313 -7.24 -15.12 3.74
C THR A 313 -7.56 -14.40 2.42
N THR A 314 -7.97 -13.14 2.48
CA THR A 314 -8.22 -12.31 1.29
C THR A 314 -6.94 -12.06 0.50
N LEU A 315 -5.81 -11.87 1.19
CA LEU A 315 -4.49 -11.74 0.59
C LEU A 315 -4.05 -13.03 -0.10
N GLU A 316 -4.34 -14.21 0.48
CA GLU A 316 -4.13 -15.50 -0.18
C GLU A 316 -4.91 -15.62 -1.49
N ASN A 317 -6.20 -15.28 -1.47
CA ASN A 317 -7.03 -15.31 -2.68
C ASN A 317 -6.53 -14.35 -3.76
N THR A 318 -6.04 -13.18 -3.35
CA THR A 318 -5.40 -12.21 -4.25
C THR A 318 -4.15 -12.80 -4.89
N ALA A 319 -3.27 -13.43 -4.12
CA ALA A 319 -2.07 -14.07 -4.64
C ALA A 319 -2.40 -15.23 -5.58
N ARG A 320 -3.41 -16.06 -5.27
CA ARG A 320 -3.87 -17.14 -6.17
C ARG A 320 -4.40 -16.60 -7.50
N THR A 321 -5.08 -15.46 -7.47
CA THR A 321 -5.67 -14.84 -8.67
C THR A 321 -4.62 -14.18 -9.56
N TYR A 322 -3.67 -13.46 -8.95
CA TYR A 322 -2.72 -12.61 -9.68
C TYR A 322 -1.28 -13.14 -9.68
N GLY A 323 -1.02 -14.29 -9.06
CA GLY A 323 0.30 -14.88 -8.88
C GLY A 323 1.11 -14.28 -7.73
N THR A 324 0.91 -13.00 -7.42
CA THR A 324 1.61 -12.28 -6.34
C THR A 324 0.67 -11.34 -5.58
N ALA A 325 0.87 -11.18 -4.27
CA ALA A 325 0.22 -10.13 -3.49
C ALA A 325 1.14 -9.54 -2.41
N VAL A 326 0.91 -8.28 -2.04
CA VAL A 326 1.58 -7.60 -0.91
C VAL A 326 0.54 -7.23 0.14
N GLY A 327 0.78 -7.58 1.40
CA GLY A 327 0.02 -7.08 2.55
C GLY A 327 0.85 -6.12 3.39
N VAL A 328 0.25 -5.00 3.79
CA VAL A 328 0.85 -4.05 4.73
C VAL A 328 0.17 -4.21 6.10
N ALA A 329 0.96 -4.33 7.16
CA ALA A 329 0.51 -4.40 8.55
C ALA A 329 1.27 -3.37 9.40
N ARG A 330 0.73 -3.03 10.56
CA ARG A 330 1.45 -2.25 11.57
C ARG A 330 2.05 -3.18 12.61
N ALA A 331 3.11 -2.73 13.29
CA ALA A 331 3.80 -3.47 14.35
C ALA A 331 2.96 -3.56 15.65
N PHE A 332 1.69 -3.94 15.57
CA PHE A 332 0.87 -4.20 16.74
C PHE A 332 1.08 -5.64 17.26
N PRO A 333 1.09 -5.85 18.59
CA PRO A 333 1.28 -7.18 19.14
C PRO A 333 0.30 -8.24 18.66
N LEU A 334 -0.97 -7.86 18.48
CA LEU A 334 -1.97 -8.78 17.94
C LEU A 334 -1.67 -9.14 16.49
N THR A 335 -1.41 -8.12 15.65
CA THR A 335 -1.06 -8.30 14.23
C THR A 335 0.16 -9.20 14.05
N ILE A 336 1.23 -8.97 14.81
CA ILE A 336 2.47 -9.77 14.71
C ILE A 336 2.20 -11.25 15.01
N ARG A 337 1.45 -11.57 16.08
CA ARG A 337 1.12 -12.95 16.44
C ARG A 337 0.25 -13.64 15.38
N GLU A 338 -0.72 -12.95 14.82
CA GLU A 338 -1.57 -13.54 13.78
C GLU A 338 -0.81 -13.78 12.46
N ILE A 339 0.09 -12.86 12.07
CA ILE A 339 0.98 -13.06 10.90
C ILE A 339 1.94 -14.23 11.14
N GLU A 340 2.56 -14.30 12.32
CA GLU A 340 3.45 -15.41 12.71
C GLU A 340 2.72 -16.76 12.64
N LYS A 341 1.53 -16.85 13.24
CA LYS A 341 0.69 -18.06 13.18
C LYS A 341 0.30 -18.42 11.75
N TRP A 342 -0.07 -17.43 10.94
CA TRP A 342 -0.52 -17.61 9.56
C TRP A 342 0.62 -18.08 8.64
N THR A 343 1.81 -17.47 8.76
CA THR A 343 2.99 -17.79 7.95
C THR A 343 3.46 -19.23 8.15
N ARG A 344 3.39 -19.76 9.38
CA ARG A 344 3.73 -21.18 9.69
C ARG A 344 2.92 -22.21 8.89
N GLN A 345 1.74 -21.84 8.41
CA GLN A 345 0.85 -22.75 7.67
C GLN A 345 0.78 -22.42 6.18
N LEU A 346 1.45 -21.35 5.73
CA LEU A 346 1.28 -20.81 4.39
C LEU A 346 1.81 -21.76 3.32
N GLU A 347 2.96 -22.40 3.57
CA GLU A 347 3.56 -23.36 2.64
C GLU A 347 2.69 -24.59 2.44
N ALA A 348 2.07 -25.09 3.51
CA ALA A 348 1.12 -26.20 3.45
C ALA A 348 -0.14 -25.86 2.63
N ARG A 349 -0.49 -24.58 2.52
CA ARG A 349 -1.54 -24.07 1.63
C ARG A 349 -1.05 -23.85 0.20
N GLY A 350 0.19 -24.22 -0.13
CA GLY A 350 0.76 -24.08 -1.46
C GLY A 350 1.05 -22.64 -1.87
N ILE A 351 1.34 -21.76 -0.90
CA ILE A 351 1.72 -20.36 -1.12
C ILE A 351 3.12 -20.14 -0.53
N GLN A 352 3.98 -19.42 -1.25
CA GLN A 352 5.33 -19.09 -0.81
C GLN A 352 5.35 -17.68 -0.18
N ILE A 353 5.84 -17.56 1.05
CA ILE A 353 6.19 -16.26 1.64
C ILE A 353 7.54 -15.81 1.08
N VAL A 354 7.62 -14.58 0.59
CA VAL A 354 8.83 -13.99 -0.01
C VAL A 354 8.97 -12.54 0.43
N PRO A 355 10.19 -11.97 0.46
CA PRO A 355 10.36 -10.54 0.65
C PRO A 355 9.78 -9.74 -0.53
N VAL A 356 9.52 -8.46 -0.33
CA VAL A 356 8.91 -7.55 -1.31
C VAL A 356 9.81 -7.40 -2.55
N THR A 357 11.14 -7.35 -2.40
CA THR A 357 12.08 -7.28 -3.54
C THR A 357 11.91 -8.44 -4.53
N ALA A 358 11.54 -9.62 -4.01
CA ALA A 358 11.37 -10.85 -4.79
C ALA A 358 10.23 -10.76 -5.82
N ILE A 359 9.20 -9.96 -5.52
CA ILE A 359 8.05 -9.74 -6.38
C ILE A 359 8.05 -8.35 -7.03
N ALA A 360 9.19 -7.65 -6.98
CA ALA A 360 9.36 -6.39 -7.67
C ALA A 360 8.95 -6.51 -9.15
N ASN A 361 8.14 -5.56 -9.61
CA ASN A 361 7.59 -5.45 -10.96
C ASN A 361 6.68 -6.61 -11.41
N ARG A 362 6.32 -7.55 -10.54
CA ARG A 362 5.45 -8.71 -10.90
C ARG A 362 3.97 -8.38 -10.90
N GLN A 363 3.53 -7.42 -10.08
CA GLN A 363 2.12 -7.05 -10.01
C GLN A 363 1.68 -6.24 -11.24
N PRO A 364 0.55 -6.60 -11.88
CA PRO A 364 0.03 -5.89 -13.03
C PRO A 364 -0.48 -4.50 -12.61
N ILE A 365 -0.06 -3.46 -13.32
CA ILE A 365 -0.70 -2.14 -13.26
C ILE A 365 -1.67 -2.07 -14.43
N ARG A 366 -2.96 -2.09 -14.11
CA ARG A 366 -4.04 -1.84 -15.06
C ARG A 366 -4.12 -0.36 -15.43
#